data_AF-A0A537ZPF7-F1
#
_entry.id   AF-A0A537ZPF7-F1
#
_cell.length_a   1.000
_cell.length_b   1.000
_cell.length_c   1.000
_cell.angle_alpha   90.00
_cell.angle_beta   90.00
_cell.angle_gamma   90.00
#
_symmetry.space_group_name_H-M   'P 1'
#
loop_
_entity.id
_entity.type
_entity.pdbx_description
1 polymer ?
#
loop_
_entity_poly.entity_id
_entity_poly.type
_entity_poly.pdbx_seq_one_letter_code
_entity_poly.pdbx_strand_id
1 'polypeptide(L)'
;MGGLRLERRAALCALLTCSLALVAASQARAESRAAWTQRALALQYSLASDVPLRNAPWVYTHNSFNSKAEMGPTLSDTDQNQRISITDQLDHGVRHLEIDTHWFHNQAVVCHALDNHFGCSIEKSLRTVLGEVRVWLRANPTQVLLIYLESHLDNETGYGAGAAAIQQTLGDLVMRPPGGGSECAPLPLSLTRDEIRGKRKQVLLMGPCGVGKAWQSWVFDESLRKTGHTNATFRPFPDRGPDFTRRQYIRYYEDSTKLTQTTNAGGTDPVTAPIATAMIRCGVDVIGFDQLLPDDPRLTAVVWSWAPGEPGSGSCALQRSGGRWVSRPCGERHRVACRDRGLGWRVPKGTVPAASAPRLCASPRLRSAVPRTGYGGQLLRVAQQRAGAASVWLGYRRAGGTWQRYERAGCGPRLAQPRRRWPVRNGVARFRVRLRFACTGERLHRRIVVRGDKRLVRGRSFALVKVPVRRGTRRLRVRYRYGGRRHRATVRLRLRRSA
;
A
#
# COMPACT_ATOMS: atom_id res chain seq x y z
N MET A 1 38.19 -49.13 66.93
CA MET A 1 39.12 -49.69 65.92
C MET A 1 38.44 -49.63 64.56
N GLY A 2 39.07 -49.00 63.57
CA GLY A 2 38.78 -49.07 62.12
C GLY A 2 37.41 -48.54 61.65
N GLY A 3 37.27 -47.63 60.69
CA GLY A 3 38.21 -47.11 59.71
C GLY A 3 37.53 -47.04 58.34
N LEU A 4 37.58 -45.83 57.75
CA LEU A 4 37.59 -45.52 56.31
C LEU A 4 36.28 -45.41 55.47
N ARG A 5 36.17 -44.19 54.91
CA ARG A 5 35.71 -43.78 53.56
C ARG A 5 34.22 -43.51 53.36
N LEU A 6 33.82 -42.27 53.65
CA LEU A 6 32.68 -41.63 53.00
C LEU A 6 33.01 -40.18 52.59
N GLU A 7 33.91 -40.00 51.62
CA GLU A 7 34.03 -38.73 50.92
C GLU A 7 34.10 -38.97 49.41
N ARG A 8 33.08 -38.45 48.71
CA ARG A 8 33.00 -38.08 47.27
C ARG A 8 31.56 -38.26 46.75
N ARG A 9 30.61 -37.48 47.29
CA ARG A 9 29.29 -37.27 46.67
C ARG A 9 28.82 -35.83 46.92
N ALA A 10 29.57 -34.84 46.45
CA ALA A 10 29.12 -33.44 46.48
C ALA A 10 29.87 -32.57 45.46
N ALA A 11 29.95 -32.98 44.19
CA ALA A 11 30.55 -32.11 43.15
C ALA A 11 30.06 -32.37 41.71
N LEU A 12 28.91 -33.02 41.50
CA LEU A 12 28.42 -33.30 40.15
C LEU A 12 27.00 -32.83 39.84
N CYS A 13 26.34 -32.09 40.76
CA CYS A 13 24.96 -31.64 40.55
C CYS A 13 24.80 -30.12 40.33
N ALA A 14 25.88 -29.34 40.42
CA ALA A 14 25.86 -27.88 40.21
C ALA A 14 26.44 -27.42 38.85
N LEU A 15 27.09 -28.31 38.11
CA LEU A 15 27.63 -28.00 36.77
C LEU A 15 26.69 -28.39 35.63
N LEU A 16 25.74 -29.31 35.84
CA LEU A 16 24.75 -29.67 34.80
C LEU A 16 23.54 -28.73 34.74
N THR A 17 23.21 -28.02 35.82
CA THR A 17 22.11 -27.05 35.85
C THR A 17 22.51 -25.69 35.28
N CYS A 18 23.80 -25.37 35.22
CA CYS A 18 24.31 -24.15 34.60
C CYS A 18 24.53 -24.30 33.08
N SER A 19 24.67 -25.53 32.55
CA SER A 19 24.83 -25.78 31.11
C SER A 19 23.51 -25.90 30.34
N LEU A 20 22.39 -26.24 31.00
CA LEU A 20 21.07 -26.24 30.35
C LEU A 20 20.35 -24.87 30.41
N ALA A 21 20.78 -23.96 31.29
CA ALA A 21 20.19 -22.61 31.38
C ALA A 21 20.78 -21.60 30.37
N LEU A 22 21.90 -21.93 29.71
CA LEU A 22 22.61 -21.04 28.76
C LEU A 22 22.38 -21.36 27.27
N VAL A 23 21.61 -22.40 26.93
CA VAL A 23 21.27 -22.72 25.53
C VAL A 23 19.82 -22.33 25.16
N ALA A 24 19.02 -21.88 26.13
CA ALA A 24 17.67 -21.36 25.89
C ALA A 24 17.61 -19.83 25.68
N ALA A 25 18.74 -19.18 25.41
CA ALA A 25 18.74 -17.85 24.81
C ALA A 25 18.29 -18.01 23.35
N SER A 26 16.98 -17.86 23.15
CA SER A 26 16.29 -17.87 21.87
C SER A 26 17.13 -17.21 20.77
N GLN A 27 17.76 -18.02 19.91
CA GLN A 27 18.08 -17.57 18.57
C GLN A 27 16.73 -17.32 17.91
N ALA A 28 16.26 -16.07 17.94
CA ALA A 28 15.27 -15.61 16.99
C ALA A 28 15.91 -15.84 15.62
N ARG A 29 15.59 -16.98 14.99
CA ARG A 29 16.14 -17.36 13.69
C ARG A 29 15.85 -16.19 12.76
N ALA A 30 16.90 -15.59 12.20
CA ALA A 30 16.72 -14.48 11.28
C ALA A 30 15.75 -14.93 10.19
N GLU A 31 14.70 -14.15 9.98
CA GLU A 31 13.68 -14.50 9.00
C GLU A 31 14.31 -14.65 7.60
N SER A 32 13.90 -15.67 6.86
CA SER A 32 14.36 -15.86 5.48
C SER A 32 13.88 -14.72 4.58
N ARG A 33 14.62 -14.44 3.50
CA ARG A 33 14.23 -13.42 2.51
C ARG A 33 12.87 -13.71 1.88
N ALA A 34 12.52 -14.98 1.65
CA ALA A 34 11.25 -15.38 1.09
C ALA A 34 10.08 -15.06 2.05
N ALA A 35 10.19 -15.46 3.32
CA ALA A 35 9.18 -15.18 4.33
C ALA A 35 8.97 -13.67 4.53
N TRP A 36 10.07 -12.91 4.56
CA TRP A 36 9.99 -11.46 4.63
C TRP A 36 9.30 -10.85 3.40
N THR A 37 9.64 -11.34 2.20
CA THR A 37 9.04 -10.87 0.93
C THR A 37 7.53 -11.05 0.96
N GLN A 38 7.06 -12.26 1.25
CA GLN A 38 5.64 -12.59 1.34
C GLN A 38 4.91 -11.69 2.34
N ARG A 39 5.45 -11.52 3.55
CA ARG A 39 4.85 -10.64 4.55
C ARG A 39 4.82 -9.18 4.09
N ALA A 40 5.88 -8.68 3.47
CA ALA A 40 5.94 -7.31 2.98
C ALA A 40 4.94 -7.07 1.84
N LEU A 41 4.78 -8.04 0.92
CA LEU A 41 3.75 -8.00 -0.13
C LEU A 41 2.34 -8.01 0.47
N ALA A 42 2.06 -8.84 1.47
CA ALA A 42 0.77 -8.88 2.16
C ALA A 42 0.44 -7.54 2.86
N LEU A 43 1.42 -6.92 3.50
CA LEU A 43 1.27 -5.59 4.11
C LEU A 43 0.98 -4.52 3.05
N GLN A 44 1.67 -4.54 1.90
CA GLN A 44 1.40 -3.63 0.78
C GLN A 44 0.02 -3.85 0.19
N TYR A 45 -0.37 -5.11 0.00
CA TYR A 45 -1.67 -5.51 -0.50
C TYR A 45 -2.78 -4.89 0.36
N SER A 46 -2.74 -5.11 1.68
CA SER A 46 -3.70 -4.53 2.63
C SER A 46 -3.64 -3.00 2.66
N LEU A 47 -2.42 -2.44 2.63
CA LEU A 47 -2.22 -0.99 2.59
C LEU A 47 -2.65 -0.35 1.27
N ALA A 48 -2.94 -1.07 0.21
CA ALA A 48 -3.41 -0.48 -1.05
C ALA A 48 -4.90 -0.76 -1.32
N SER A 49 -5.65 -1.25 -0.32
CA SER A 49 -6.99 -1.80 -0.56
C SER A 49 -8.06 -0.76 -0.94
N ASP A 50 -7.87 0.49 -0.55
CA ASP A 50 -8.76 1.63 -0.86
C ASP A 50 -8.26 2.47 -2.04
N VAL A 51 -7.30 1.96 -2.80
CA VAL A 51 -6.76 2.63 -3.99
C VAL A 51 -7.53 2.14 -5.21
N PRO A 52 -7.97 3.05 -6.11
CA PRO A 52 -8.60 2.64 -7.37
C PRO A 52 -7.71 1.71 -8.19
N LEU A 53 -8.31 0.74 -8.91
CA LEU A 53 -7.59 -0.25 -9.74
C LEU A 53 -6.54 0.40 -10.65
N ARG A 54 -6.86 1.55 -11.27
CA ARG A 54 -5.95 2.40 -12.09
C ARG A 54 -4.64 2.85 -11.41
N ASN A 55 -4.53 2.69 -10.11
CA ASN A 55 -3.34 3.13 -9.36
C ASN A 55 -2.89 2.07 -8.34
N ALA A 56 -3.41 0.85 -8.41
CA ALA A 56 -3.05 -0.22 -7.50
C ALA A 56 -2.31 -1.31 -8.29
N PRO A 57 -0.96 -1.22 -8.43
CA PRO A 57 -0.20 -2.20 -9.19
C PRO A 57 -0.46 -3.62 -8.71
N TRP A 58 -0.63 -4.53 -9.67
CA TRP A 58 -0.85 -5.95 -9.46
C TRP A 58 0.44 -6.72 -9.72
N VAL A 59 0.78 -7.63 -8.81
CA VAL A 59 1.75 -8.68 -9.13
C VAL A 59 1.02 -9.69 -9.99
N TYR A 60 1.56 -9.95 -11.16
CA TYR A 60 0.92 -10.65 -12.27
C TYR A 60 1.88 -11.66 -12.89
N THR A 61 1.33 -12.72 -13.49
CA THR A 61 2.08 -13.73 -14.24
C THR A 61 1.44 -13.87 -15.61
N HIS A 62 2.27 -13.96 -16.65
CA HIS A 62 1.81 -14.16 -18.02
C HIS A 62 1.50 -15.64 -18.24
N ASN A 63 0.35 -15.93 -18.83
CA ASN A 63 -0.21 -17.28 -19.01
C ASN A 63 -0.05 -18.12 -17.73
N SER A 64 -0.66 -17.64 -16.64
CA SER A 64 -0.47 -18.14 -15.28
C SER A 64 -0.70 -19.64 -15.16
N PHE A 65 -1.51 -20.22 -16.04
CA PHE A 65 -1.79 -21.66 -16.07
C PHE A 65 -0.65 -22.49 -16.69
N ASN A 66 0.17 -21.92 -17.58
CA ASN A 66 1.05 -22.68 -18.44
C ASN A 66 2.32 -23.14 -17.70
N SER A 67 2.17 -24.20 -16.90
CA SER A 67 3.25 -24.93 -16.25
C SER A 67 2.92 -26.42 -16.19
N LYS A 68 3.95 -27.26 -16.11
CA LYS A 68 3.75 -28.69 -15.86
C LYS A 68 3.11 -28.97 -14.49
N ALA A 69 3.41 -28.16 -13.48
CA ALA A 69 2.85 -28.29 -12.14
C ALA A 69 1.33 -28.04 -12.12
N GLU A 70 0.85 -27.17 -13.00
CA GLU A 70 -0.57 -26.86 -13.16
C GLU A 70 -1.24 -27.83 -14.13
N MET A 71 -0.77 -27.91 -15.37
CA MET A 71 -1.49 -28.57 -16.47
C MET A 71 -1.20 -30.06 -16.59
N GLY A 72 -0.13 -30.57 -16.00
CA GLY A 72 0.35 -31.93 -16.25
C GLY A 72 1.01 -32.07 -17.63
N PRO A 73 1.07 -33.28 -18.20
CA PRO A 73 1.68 -33.52 -19.51
C PRO A 73 0.74 -33.10 -20.64
N THR A 74 0.94 -31.91 -21.21
CA THR A 74 0.14 -31.33 -22.30
C THR A 74 1.05 -30.74 -23.36
N LEU A 75 0.58 -30.53 -24.59
CA LEU A 75 1.42 -29.83 -25.58
C LEU A 75 1.81 -28.42 -25.11
N SER A 76 0.91 -27.75 -24.37
CA SER A 76 1.22 -26.46 -23.70
C SER A 76 2.46 -26.56 -22.79
N ASP A 77 2.65 -27.65 -22.05
CA ASP A 77 3.78 -27.80 -21.11
C ASP A 77 5.15 -28.03 -21.77
N THR A 78 5.19 -28.16 -23.10
CA THR A 78 6.45 -28.19 -23.85
C THR A 78 7.06 -26.80 -24.05
N ASP A 79 6.29 -25.74 -23.77
CA ASP A 79 6.69 -24.34 -23.90
C ASP A 79 6.12 -23.51 -22.74
N GLN A 80 6.57 -23.82 -21.52
CA GLN A 80 5.99 -23.31 -20.26
C GLN A 80 6.28 -21.83 -20.03
N ASN A 81 5.24 -21.05 -19.68
CA ASN A 81 5.41 -19.70 -19.13
C ASN A 81 5.75 -19.73 -17.64
N GLN A 82 5.35 -20.76 -16.87
CA GLN A 82 5.48 -20.78 -15.41
C GLN A 82 6.12 -22.09 -14.90
N ARG A 83 6.68 -22.04 -13.68
CA ARG A 83 7.31 -23.21 -13.03
C ARG A 83 6.49 -23.82 -11.91
N ILE A 84 5.50 -23.08 -11.41
CA ILE A 84 4.70 -23.42 -10.23
C ILE A 84 3.20 -23.30 -10.55
N SER A 85 2.37 -24.00 -9.79
CA SER A 85 0.92 -24.01 -9.99
C SER A 85 0.29 -22.63 -9.78
N ILE A 86 -0.94 -22.42 -10.24
CA ILE A 86 -1.67 -21.17 -9.99
C ILE A 86 -1.82 -20.92 -8.49
N THR A 87 -2.13 -21.95 -7.70
CA THR A 87 -2.31 -21.79 -6.25
C THR A 87 -1.01 -21.39 -5.55
N ASP A 88 0.13 -21.94 -5.97
CA ASP A 88 1.44 -21.51 -5.47
C ASP A 88 1.72 -20.05 -5.86
N GLN A 89 1.44 -19.63 -7.10
CA GLN A 89 1.59 -18.23 -7.51
C GLN A 89 0.79 -17.28 -6.59
N LEU A 90 -0.45 -17.67 -6.25
CA LEU A 90 -1.29 -16.92 -5.31
C LEU A 90 -0.69 -16.90 -3.90
N ASP A 91 -0.12 -17.99 -3.41
CA ASP A 91 0.55 -18.02 -2.10
C ASP A 91 1.83 -17.18 -2.08
N HIS A 92 2.48 -17.00 -3.24
CA HIS A 92 3.64 -16.13 -3.43
C HIS A 92 3.29 -14.66 -3.74
N GLY A 93 2.02 -14.29 -3.68
CA GLY A 93 1.58 -12.89 -3.69
C GLY A 93 1.10 -12.37 -5.05
N VAL A 94 1.02 -13.23 -6.08
CA VAL A 94 0.35 -12.92 -7.36
C VAL A 94 -1.14 -12.69 -7.09
N ARG A 95 -1.69 -11.62 -7.66
CA ARG A 95 -3.11 -11.25 -7.46
C ARG A 95 -3.82 -10.88 -8.76
N HIS A 96 -3.10 -10.96 -9.87
CA HIS A 96 -3.66 -10.88 -11.19
C HIS A 96 -3.17 -12.09 -11.99
N LEU A 97 -4.10 -12.84 -12.58
CA LEU A 97 -3.81 -14.03 -13.38
C LEU A 97 -4.17 -13.78 -14.84
N GLU A 98 -3.49 -14.46 -15.76
CA GLU A 98 -3.79 -14.54 -17.19
C GLU A 98 -4.06 -16.00 -17.56
N ILE A 99 -5.20 -16.24 -18.20
CA ILE A 99 -5.70 -17.57 -18.53
C ILE A 99 -6.16 -17.54 -19.98
N ASP A 100 -5.51 -18.31 -20.83
CA ASP A 100 -5.82 -18.37 -22.26
C ASP A 100 -6.87 -19.44 -22.47
N THR A 101 -7.97 -19.06 -23.11
CA THR A 101 -9.15 -19.91 -23.24
C THR A 101 -9.38 -20.26 -24.70
N HIS A 102 -9.49 -21.56 -24.99
CA HIS A 102 -9.76 -22.06 -26.35
C HIS A 102 -11.05 -22.87 -26.38
N TRP A 103 -11.79 -22.77 -27.49
CA TRP A 103 -12.87 -23.70 -27.80
C TRP A 103 -12.30 -24.93 -28.51
N PHE A 104 -12.11 -26.02 -27.77
CA PHE A 104 -11.43 -27.20 -28.27
C PHE A 104 -12.18 -28.48 -27.87
N HIS A 105 -12.36 -29.40 -28.81
CA HIS A 105 -13.15 -30.63 -28.62
C HIS A 105 -14.51 -30.41 -27.94
N ASN A 106 -15.25 -29.39 -28.39
CA ASN A 106 -16.56 -28.99 -27.84
C ASN A 106 -16.54 -28.61 -26.35
N GLN A 107 -15.41 -28.08 -25.87
CA GLN A 107 -15.25 -27.63 -24.50
C GLN A 107 -14.42 -26.34 -24.42
N ALA A 108 -14.74 -25.48 -23.45
CA ALA A 108 -13.85 -24.39 -23.06
C ALA A 108 -12.68 -24.94 -22.24
N VAL A 109 -11.48 -24.93 -22.82
CA VAL A 109 -10.23 -25.41 -22.20
C VAL A 109 -9.27 -24.26 -21.93
N VAL A 110 -8.26 -24.53 -21.11
CA VAL A 110 -7.15 -23.61 -20.88
C VAL A 110 -5.91 -24.14 -21.60
N CYS A 111 -5.36 -23.37 -22.52
CA CYS A 111 -4.40 -23.89 -23.49
C CYS A 111 -3.44 -22.81 -23.98
N HIS A 112 -2.15 -23.14 -24.06
CA HIS A 112 -1.14 -22.30 -24.69
C HIS A 112 -0.99 -22.72 -26.14
N ALA A 113 -1.66 -21.99 -27.04
CA ALA A 113 -1.77 -22.33 -28.45
C ALA A 113 -1.91 -21.08 -29.32
N LEU A 114 -1.81 -21.29 -30.64
CA LEU A 114 -2.18 -20.27 -31.63
C LEU A 114 -3.70 -20.09 -31.68
N ASP A 115 -4.16 -18.97 -32.27
CA ASP A 115 -5.58 -18.64 -32.43
C ASP A 115 -6.41 -19.75 -33.09
N ASN A 116 -5.81 -20.57 -33.95
CA ASN A 116 -6.43 -21.72 -34.61
C ASN A 116 -6.42 -23.00 -33.74
N HIS A 117 -6.17 -22.87 -32.45
CA HIS A 117 -6.04 -23.93 -31.43
C HIS A 117 -4.86 -24.90 -31.65
N PHE A 118 -3.96 -24.61 -32.59
CA PHE A 118 -2.76 -25.42 -32.78
C PHE A 118 -1.83 -25.25 -31.57
N GLY A 119 -1.63 -26.34 -30.84
CA GLY A 119 -0.96 -26.36 -29.53
C GLY A 119 -1.85 -26.92 -28.42
N CYS A 120 -3.16 -27.06 -28.65
CA CYS A 120 -4.06 -27.74 -27.72
C CYS A 120 -4.06 -29.26 -27.90
N SER A 121 -4.20 -29.98 -26.79
CA SER A 121 -4.19 -31.44 -26.70
C SER A 121 -5.20 -31.98 -25.69
N ILE A 122 -4.78 -32.41 -24.49
CA ILE A 122 -5.61 -33.01 -23.44
C ILE A 122 -5.84 -32.04 -22.27
N GLU A 123 -6.14 -30.79 -22.61
CA GLU A 123 -5.94 -29.67 -21.71
C GLU A 123 -7.00 -29.64 -20.62
N LYS A 124 -6.63 -29.14 -19.43
CA LYS A 124 -7.62 -28.92 -18.36
C LYS A 124 -8.73 -28.01 -18.88
N SER A 125 -9.95 -28.35 -18.53
CA SER A 125 -11.09 -27.46 -18.79
C SER A 125 -10.99 -26.17 -17.98
N LEU A 126 -11.52 -25.07 -18.53
CA LEU A 126 -11.61 -23.79 -17.81
C LEU A 126 -12.32 -23.95 -16.46
N ARG A 127 -13.34 -24.82 -16.41
CA ARG A 127 -14.05 -25.16 -15.16
C ARG A 127 -13.12 -25.77 -14.11
N THR A 128 -12.18 -26.62 -14.51
CA THR A 128 -11.23 -27.25 -13.57
C THR A 128 -10.32 -26.19 -12.96
N VAL A 129 -9.66 -25.41 -13.81
CA VAL A 129 -8.72 -24.36 -13.39
C VAL A 129 -9.41 -23.30 -12.51
N LEU A 130 -10.58 -22.79 -12.92
CA LEU A 130 -11.32 -21.82 -12.10
C LEU A 130 -11.87 -22.44 -10.79
N GLY A 131 -12.13 -23.75 -10.77
CA GLY A 131 -12.51 -24.48 -9.57
C GLY A 131 -11.43 -24.44 -8.50
N GLU A 132 -10.16 -24.65 -8.89
CA GLU A 132 -9.00 -24.57 -8.00
C GLU A 132 -8.83 -23.14 -7.43
N VAL A 133 -8.99 -22.12 -8.29
CA VAL A 133 -8.98 -20.71 -7.87
C VAL A 133 -10.10 -20.41 -6.87
N ARG A 134 -11.32 -20.95 -7.06
CA ARG A 134 -12.44 -20.81 -6.11
C ARG A 134 -12.07 -21.37 -4.74
N VAL A 135 -11.45 -22.55 -4.67
CA VAL A 135 -11.03 -23.18 -3.41
C VAL A 135 -10.07 -22.25 -2.66
N TRP A 136 -9.04 -21.74 -3.35
CA TRP A 136 -8.08 -20.82 -2.75
C TRP A 136 -8.74 -19.53 -2.26
N LEU A 137 -9.63 -18.92 -3.05
CA LEU A 137 -10.37 -17.70 -2.67
C LEU A 137 -11.23 -17.89 -1.42
N ARG A 138 -11.87 -19.06 -1.26
CA ARG A 138 -12.68 -19.40 -0.08
C ARG A 138 -11.84 -19.55 1.18
N ALA A 139 -10.63 -20.09 1.07
CA ALA A 139 -9.66 -20.11 2.17
C ALA A 139 -9.10 -18.71 2.48
N ASN A 140 -9.22 -17.77 1.54
CA ASN A 140 -8.61 -16.44 1.60
C ASN A 140 -9.65 -15.30 1.42
N PRO A 141 -10.65 -15.15 2.32
CA PRO A 141 -11.82 -14.28 2.10
C PRO A 141 -11.49 -12.77 2.00
N THR A 142 -10.30 -12.35 2.43
CA THR A 142 -9.86 -10.96 2.31
C THR A 142 -9.16 -10.66 1.00
N GLN A 143 -8.91 -11.66 0.16
CA GLN A 143 -8.18 -11.52 -1.10
C GLN A 143 -9.15 -11.24 -2.24
N VAL A 144 -8.67 -10.45 -3.20
CA VAL A 144 -9.36 -10.05 -4.42
C VAL A 144 -8.40 -10.32 -5.56
N LEU A 145 -8.90 -10.98 -6.60
CA LEU A 145 -8.17 -11.30 -7.81
C LEU A 145 -8.74 -10.53 -9.00
N LEU A 146 -7.84 -10.10 -9.89
CA LEU A 146 -8.19 -9.76 -11.26
C LEU A 146 -7.76 -10.93 -12.14
N ILE A 147 -8.65 -11.46 -12.98
CA ILE A 147 -8.30 -12.56 -13.87
C ILE A 147 -8.56 -12.06 -15.29
N TYR A 148 -7.49 -12.01 -16.09
CA TYR A 148 -7.57 -11.78 -17.51
C TYR A 148 -7.81 -13.12 -18.21
N LEU A 149 -8.85 -13.17 -19.04
CA LEU A 149 -9.20 -14.27 -19.90
C LEU A 149 -8.87 -13.85 -21.34
N GLU A 150 -7.71 -14.28 -21.84
CA GLU A 150 -7.40 -14.20 -23.26
C GLU A 150 -8.26 -15.25 -23.97
N SER A 151 -8.95 -14.89 -25.06
CA SER A 151 -10.07 -15.70 -25.56
C SER A 151 -9.99 -16.01 -27.05
N HIS A 152 -9.93 -17.31 -27.31
CA HIS A 152 -10.09 -18.01 -28.58
C HIS A 152 -11.28 -18.99 -28.48
N LEU A 153 -12.40 -18.51 -27.93
CA LEU A 153 -13.64 -19.27 -27.78
C LEU A 153 -14.53 -19.28 -29.04
N ASP A 154 -14.07 -18.61 -30.10
CA ASP A 154 -14.58 -18.52 -31.49
C ASP A 154 -16.01 -18.01 -31.71
N ASN A 155 -16.99 -18.62 -31.07
CA ASN A 155 -18.41 -18.46 -31.40
C ASN A 155 -19.29 -18.46 -30.14
N GLU A 156 -20.58 -18.18 -30.31
CA GLU A 156 -21.52 -18.07 -29.19
C GLU A 156 -21.61 -19.34 -28.33
N THR A 157 -21.45 -20.53 -28.92
CA THR A 157 -21.43 -21.78 -28.15
C THR A 157 -20.20 -21.86 -27.25
N GLY A 158 -19.01 -21.54 -27.78
CA GLY A 158 -17.77 -21.53 -26.98
C GLY A 158 -17.77 -20.46 -25.89
N TYR A 159 -18.20 -19.23 -26.21
CA TYR A 159 -18.40 -18.17 -25.23
C TYR A 159 -19.45 -18.53 -24.17
N GLY A 160 -20.54 -19.21 -24.58
CA GLY A 160 -21.54 -19.77 -23.68
C GLY A 160 -20.97 -20.80 -22.72
N ALA A 161 -20.12 -21.71 -23.21
CA ALA A 161 -19.42 -22.69 -22.38
C ALA A 161 -18.44 -22.03 -21.40
N GLY A 162 -17.71 -20.99 -21.83
CA GLY A 162 -16.84 -20.20 -20.95
C GLY A 162 -17.63 -19.50 -19.84
N ALA A 163 -18.75 -18.86 -20.17
CA ALA A 163 -19.65 -18.24 -19.20
C ALA A 163 -20.23 -19.27 -18.19
N ALA A 164 -20.60 -20.46 -18.67
CA ALA A 164 -21.08 -21.54 -17.82
C ALA A 164 -19.98 -22.03 -16.85
N ALA A 165 -18.74 -22.17 -17.33
CA ALA A 165 -17.60 -22.53 -16.48
C ALA A 165 -17.40 -21.51 -15.34
N ILE A 166 -17.43 -20.21 -15.66
CA ILE A 166 -17.36 -19.12 -14.65
C ILE A 166 -18.50 -19.23 -13.64
N GLN A 167 -19.75 -19.39 -14.12
CA GLN A 167 -20.93 -19.47 -13.26
C GLN A 167 -20.87 -20.65 -12.29
N GLN A 168 -20.49 -21.83 -12.78
CA GLN A 168 -20.42 -23.07 -11.99
C GLN A 168 -19.26 -23.05 -10.98
N THR A 169 -18.23 -22.27 -11.23
CA THR A 169 -17.02 -22.20 -10.40
C THR A 169 -17.00 -20.93 -9.58
N LEU A 170 -16.52 -19.80 -10.10
CA LEU A 170 -16.37 -18.56 -9.36
C LEU A 170 -17.72 -17.98 -8.92
N GLY A 171 -18.74 -18.05 -9.78
CA GLY A 171 -20.14 -17.75 -9.49
C GLY A 171 -20.35 -16.51 -8.61
N ASP A 172 -20.77 -16.75 -7.38
CA ASP A 172 -21.10 -15.70 -6.40
C ASP A 172 -19.92 -14.80 -5.99
N LEU A 173 -18.67 -15.23 -6.21
CA LEU A 173 -17.47 -14.44 -5.93
C LEU A 173 -17.22 -13.33 -6.95
N VAL A 174 -17.83 -13.40 -8.14
CA VAL A 174 -17.57 -12.46 -9.24
C VAL A 174 -18.33 -11.15 -9.05
N MET A 175 -17.61 -10.04 -9.13
CA MET A 175 -18.17 -8.72 -9.38
C MET A 175 -18.51 -8.63 -10.87
N ARG A 176 -19.80 -8.58 -11.20
CA ARG A 176 -20.28 -8.67 -12.59
C ARG A 176 -20.38 -7.29 -13.27
N PRO A 177 -20.22 -7.23 -14.60
CA PRO A 177 -20.63 -6.08 -15.40
C PRO A 177 -22.06 -5.60 -15.09
N PRO A 178 -22.32 -4.27 -15.09
CA PRO A 178 -23.68 -3.75 -15.07
C PRO A 178 -24.44 -4.13 -16.36
N GLY A 179 -25.77 -4.03 -16.36
CA GLY A 179 -26.58 -4.26 -17.56
C GLY A 179 -26.82 -5.74 -17.93
N GLY A 180 -26.17 -6.68 -17.26
CA GLY A 180 -26.44 -8.12 -17.45
C GLY A 180 -26.10 -8.64 -18.85
N GLY A 181 -25.08 -8.05 -19.49
CA GLY A 181 -24.62 -8.42 -20.83
C GLY A 181 -25.41 -7.82 -21.99
N SER A 182 -26.17 -6.74 -21.77
CA SER A 182 -26.78 -5.96 -22.85
C SER A 182 -25.76 -5.18 -23.68
N GLU A 183 -24.60 -4.87 -23.09
CA GLU A 183 -23.47 -4.20 -23.71
C GLU A 183 -22.17 -4.62 -23.00
N CYS A 184 -21.04 -4.50 -23.70
CA CYS A 184 -19.72 -4.75 -23.15
C CYS A 184 -19.30 -3.58 -22.24
N ALA A 185 -19.37 -3.80 -20.93
CA ALA A 185 -18.97 -2.80 -19.95
C ALA A 185 -17.44 -2.82 -19.76
N PRO A 186 -16.74 -1.68 -19.88
CA PRO A 186 -15.30 -1.62 -19.67
C PRO A 186 -14.93 -1.92 -18.21
N LEU A 187 -13.72 -2.42 -17.98
CA LEU A 187 -13.18 -2.65 -16.63
C LEU A 187 -13.32 -1.40 -15.74
N PRO A 188 -13.96 -1.49 -14.55
CA PRO A 188 -14.28 -0.33 -13.72
C PRO A 188 -13.06 0.14 -12.94
N LEU A 189 -12.14 0.83 -13.62
CA LEU A 189 -10.83 1.24 -13.10
C LEU A 189 -10.87 2.17 -11.88
N SER A 190 -12.04 2.76 -11.56
CA SER A 190 -12.28 3.58 -10.36
C SER A 190 -12.54 2.76 -9.10
N LEU A 191 -12.92 1.49 -9.26
CA LEU A 191 -13.28 0.60 -8.16
C LEU A 191 -12.07 0.31 -7.26
N THR A 192 -12.32 0.04 -5.99
CA THR A 192 -11.31 -0.36 -5.02
C THR A 192 -11.56 -1.77 -4.52
N ARG A 193 -10.52 -2.44 -4.01
CA ARG A 193 -10.67 -3.77 -3.39
C ARG A 193 -11.55 -3.73 -2.14
N ASP A 194 -11.55 -2.62 -1.41
CA ASP A 194 -12.48 -2.41 -0.30
C ASP A 194 -13.94 -2.41 -0.75
N GLU A 195 -14.27 -1.75 -1.86
CA GLU A 195 -15.63 -1.75 -2.41
C GLU A 195 -16.04 -3.14 -2.93
N ILE A 196 -15.13 -3.85 -3.59
CA ILE A 196 -15.36 -5.23 -4.09
C ILE A 196 -15.70 -6.16 -2.92
N ARG A 197 -14.88 -6.15 -1.86
CA ARG A 197 -15.13 -6.95 -0.65
C ARG A 197 -16.35 -6.47 0.13
N GLY A 198 -16.64 -5.17 0.13
CA GLY A 198 -17.85 -4.60 0.70
C GLY A 198 -19.12 -5.15 0.07
N LYS A 199 -19.06 -5.57 -1.20
CA LYS A 199 -20.12 -6.28 -1.93
C LYS A 199 -20.05 -7.81 -1.79
N ARG A 200 -19.20 -8.32 -0.89
CA ARG A 200 -18.91 -9.75 -0.69
C ARG A 200 -18.41 -10.44 -1.96
N LYS A 201 -17.68 -9.70 -2.81
CA LYS A 201 -17.05 -10.20 -4.03
C LYS A 201 -15.54 -10.34 -3.81
N GLN A 202 -14.92 -11.20 -4.62
CA GLN A 202 -13.48 -11.46 -4.61
C GLN A 202 -12.85 -11.48 -6.01
N VAL A 203 -13.63 -11.49 -7.10
CA VAL A 203 -13.06 -11.59 -8.44
C VAL A 203 -13.59 -10.50 -9.36
N LEU A 204 -12.70 -9.88 -10.13
CA LEU A 204 -13.04 -9.24 -11.40
C LEU A 204 -12.47 -10.09 -12.53
N LEU A 205 -13.30 -10.32 -13.54
CA LEU A 205 -12.90 -10.95 -14.78
C LEU A 205 -12.78 -9.87 -15.84
N MET A 206 -11.71 -9.89 -16.62
CA MET A 206 -11.55 -9.06 -17.80
C MET A 206 -11.15 -9.92 -18.99
N GLY A 207 -11.48 -9.47 -20.20
CA GLY A 207 -11.21 -10.18 -21.45
C GLY A 207 -11.72 -9.36 -22.63
N PRO A 208 -11.61 -9.87 -23.86
CA PRO A 208 -12.29 -9.25 -24.98
C PRO A 208 -13.80 -9.23 -24.75
N CYS A 209 -14.49 -8.24 -25.33
CA CYS A 209 -15.95 -8.13 -25.34
C CYS A 209 -16.64 -9.45 -25.73
N GLY A 210 -16.04 -10.22 -26.65
CA GLY A 210 -16.51 -11.55 -27.03
C GLY A 210 -17.91 -11.55 -27.66
N VAL A 211 -18.52 -12.73 -27.74
CA VAL A 211 -19.84 -12.93 -28.37
C VAL A 211 -20.85 -13.44 -27.33
N GLY A 212 -22.09 -12.96 -27.44
CA GLY A 212 -23.22 -13.46 -26.66
C GLY A 212 -23.38 -12.81 -25.28
N LYS A 213 -24.64 -12.61 -24.90
CA LYS A 213 -25.04 -11.98 -23.63
C LYS A 213 -24.51 -12.70 -22.40
N ALA A 214 -24.36 -14.02 -22.47
CA ALA A 214 -23.87 -14.84 -21.36
C ALA A 214 -22.47 -14.41 -20.93
N TRP A 215 -21.50 -14.38 -21.84
CA TRP A 215 -20.12 -13.95 -21.56
C TRP A 215 -20.04 -12.50 -21.08
N GLN A 216 -20.71 -11.60 -21.80
CA GLN A 216 -20.74 -10.16 -21.50
C GLN A 216 -21.36 -9.84 -20.14
N SER A 217 -22.14 -10.76 -19.55
CA SER A 217 -22.69 -10.63 -18.20
C SER A 217 -21.72 -11.03 -17.07
N TRP A 218 -20.55 -11.59 -17.41
CA TRP A 218 -19.56 -12.10 -16.46
C TRP A 218 -18.20 -11.40 -16.58
N VAL A 219 -17.81 -11.00 -17.79
CA VAL A 219 -16.46 -10.51 -18.09
C VAL A 219 -16.52 -9.03 -18.49
N PHE A 220 -15.70 -8.20 -17.83
CA PHE A 220 -15.53 -6.80 -18.23
C PHE A 220 -14.66 -6.70 -19.47
N ASP A 221 -15.00 -5.76 -20.33
CA ASP A 221 -14.23 -5.48 -21.54
C ASP A 221 -12.86 -4.83 -21.21
N GLU A 222 -11.82 -5.34 -21.86
CA GLU A 222 -10.44 -4.98 -21.60
C GLU A 222 -9.91 -3.80 -22.41
N SER A 223 -10.72 -3.15 -23.24
CA SER A 223 -10.30 -2.08 -24.17
C SER A 223 -9.52 -0.91 -23.56
N LEU A 224 -9.56 -0.74 -22.23
CA LEU A 224 -8.79 0.27 -21.50
C LEU A 224 -7.33 -0.14 -21.21
N ARG A 225 -6.99 -1.41 -21.43
CA ARG A 225 -5.64 -1.95 -21.29
C ARG A 225 -4.77 -1.45 -22.45
N LYS A 226 -3.57 -1.01 -22.12
CA LYS A 226 -2.51 -0.73 -23.11
C LYS A 226 -1.29 -1.55 -22.75
N THR A 227 -0.78 -2.30 -23.71
CA THR A 227 0.50 -3.00 -23.59
C THR A 227 1.63 -2.04 -23.93
N GLY A 228 2.67 -2.00 -23.08
CA GLY A 228 3.90 -1.23 -23.37
C GLY A 228 4.70 -1.83 -24.52
N HIS A 229 5.68 -1.09 -25.08
CA HIS A 229 6.45 -1.58 -26.23
C HIS A 229 7.37 -2.75 -25.87
N THR A 230 8.50 -2.47 -25.20
CA THR A 230 9.46 -3.49 -24.76
C THR A 230 10.02 -3.16 -23.39
N ASN A 231 10.24 -4.19 -22.57
CA ASN A 231 10.83 -4.08 -21.24
C ASN A 231 12.27 -3.56 -21.32
N ALA A 232 13.03 -3.97 -22.33
CA ALA A 232 14.39 -3.51 -22.58
C ALA A 232 14.52 -1.99 -22.78
N THR A 233 13.49 -1.34 -23.34
CA THR A 233 13.49 0.12 -23.58
C THR A 233 12.84 0.93 -22.45
N PHE A 234 12.36 0.26 -21.39
CA PHE A 234 11.70 0.92 -20.27
C PHE A 234 12.64 1.90 -19.55
N ARG A 235 12.21 3.15 -19.41
CA ARG A 235 13.01 4.20 -18.77
C ARG A 235 12.60 4.43 -17.32
N PRO A 236 13.54 4.50 -16.36
CA PRO A 236 13.20 4.72 -14.96
C PRO A 236 12.64 6.13 -14.71
N PHE A 237 12.01 6.32 -13.55
CA PHE A 237 11.56 7.63 -13.10
C PHE A 237 12.72 8.65 -13.09
N PRO A 238 12.54 9.90 -13.58
CA PRO A 238 11.26 10.54 -13.91
C PRO A 238 10.80 10.39 -15.37
N ASP A 239 11.65 9.88 -16.27
CA ASP A 239 11.39 9.79 -17.71
C ASP A 239 10.14 8.91 -17.98
N ARG A 240 10.15 7.67 -17.49
CA ARG A 240 9.03 6.70 -17.60
C ARG A 240 8.73 6.21 -19.02
N GLY A 241 9.44 6.69 -20.04
CA GLY A 241 9.27 6.26 -21.43
C GLY A 241 8.00 6.81 -22.08
N PRO A 242 7.80 6.52 -23.38
CA PRO A 242 6.72 7.09 -24.19
C PRO A 242 5.34 6.51 -23.88
N ASP A 243 5.28 5.34 -23.23
CA ASP A 243 4.05 4.56 -23.08
C ASP A 243 3.10 5.08 -22.03
N PHE A 244 3.62 5.90 -21.12
CA PHE A 244 2.98 6.12 -19.85
C PHE A 244 2.10 7.37 -19.84
N THR A 245 0.81 7.18 -20.15
CA THR A 245 -0.23 8.12 -19.71
C THR A 245 -1.05 7.49 -18.59
N ARG A 246 -1.22 8.20 -17.46
CA ARG A 246 -2.03 7.74 -16.30
C ARG A 246 -3.52 7.45 -16.61
N ARG A 247 -3.95 7.69 -17.85
CA ARG A 247 -5.31 7.50 -18.34
C ARG A 247 -5.57 6.07 -18.82
N GLN A 248 -4.54 5.28 -19.12
CA GLN A 248 -4.66 3.89 -19.54
C GLN A 248 -4.26 2.94 -18.42
N TYR A 249 -4.73 1.68 -18.47
CA TYR A 249 -4.29 0.60 -17.59
C TYR A 249 -3.11 -0.10 -18.26
N ILE A 250 -1.89 0.13 -17.74
CA ILE A 250 -0.67 -0.22 -18.50
C ILE A 250 -0.13 -1.58 -18.06
N ARG A 251 0.01 -2.49 -19.04
CA ARG A 251 0.62 -3.81 -18.89
C ARG A 251 2.01 -3.83 -19.53
N TYR A 252 2.98 -4.35 -18.77
CA TYR A 252 4.23 -4.89 -19.29
C TYR A 252 4.31 -6.35 -18.85
N TYR A 253 4.82 -7.22 -19.71
CA TYR A 253 4.95 -8.63 -19.40
C TYR A 253 6.22 -9.18 -20.04
N GLU A 254 6.78 -10.22 -19.42
CA GLU A 254 7.82 -11.04 -19.99
C GLU A 254 7.19 -12.13 -20.84
N ASP A 255 7.81 -12.44 -21.97
CA ASP A 255 7.51 -13.63 -22.75
C ASP A 255 8.81 -14.39 -23.03
N SER A 256 8.87 -15.59 -22.48
CA SER A 256 10.00 -16.51 -22.58
C SER A 256 9.73 -17.71 -23.47
N THR A 257 8.54 -17.78 -24.09
CA THR A 257 8.08 -18.93 -24.87
C THR A 257 8.61 -18.91 -26.30
N LYS A 258 8.73 -20.09 -26.91
CA LYS A 258 9.17 -20.25 -28.30
C LYS A 258 8.04 -19.99 -29.28
N LEU A 259 6.80 -20.30 -28.91
CA LEU A 259 5.61 -20.06 -29.72
C LEU A 259 5.57 -18.60 -30.18
N THR A 260 5.71 -17.65 -29.24
CA THR A 260 5.73 -16.22 -29.54
C THR A 260 6.99 -15.78 -30.30
N GLN A 261 8.16 -16.38 -30.03
CA GLN A 261 9.40 -16.07 -30.75
C GLN A 261 9.31 -16.43 -32.24
N THR A 262 8.56 -17.48 -32.57
CA THR A 262 8.36 -17.91 -33.97
C THR A 262 7.29 -17.12 -34.72
N THR A 263 6.32 -16.52 -34.01
CA THR A 263 5.20 -15.77 -34.61
C THR A 263 5.38 -14.26 -34.64
N ASN A 264 6.15 -13.68 -33.70
CA ASN A 264 6.28 -12.21 -33.55
C ASN A 264 7.68 -11.64 -33.86
N ALA A 265 8.61 -12.44 -34.41
CA ALA A 265 9.96 -12.01 -34.82
C ALA A 265 10.79 -11.24 -33.76
N GLY A 266 10.42 -11.35 -32.47
CA GLY A 266 11.07 -10.71 -31.34
C GLY A 266 11.87 -11.72 -30.51
N GLY A 267 13.05 -11.31 -30.03
CA GLY A 267 13.79 -12.06 -29.01
C GLY A 267 13.13 -11.97 -27.64
N THR A 268 13.67 -12.71 -26.65
CA THR A 268 13.20 -12.66 -25.25
C THR A 268 13.22 -11.22 -24.71
N ASP A 269 12.13 -10.75 -24.12
CA ASP A 269 12.01 -9.42 -23.51
C ASP A 269 11.84 -9.53 -21.98
N PRO A 270 12.92 -9.84 -21.22
CA PRO A 270 12.82 -10.23 -19.83
C PRO A 270 12.48 -9.07 -18.89
N VAL A 271 11.64 -9.33 -17.88
CA VAL A 271 11.42 -8.41 -16.77
C VAL A 271 12.40 -8.73 -15.65
N THR A 272 13.57 -8.08 -15.66
CA THR A 272 14.57 -8.25 -14.59
C THR A 272 14.15 -7.55 -13.29
N ALA A 273 14.74 -7.93 -12.15
CA ALA A 273 14.48 -7.28 -10.85
C ALA A 273 14.72 -5.74 -10.85
N PRO A 274 15.78 -5.21 -11.48
CA PRO A 274 15.93 -3.75 -11.68
C PRO A 274 14.79 -3.12 -12.48
N ILE A 275 14.35 -3.76 -13.57
CA ILE A 275 13.23 -3.28 -14.40
C ILE A 275 11.92 -3.28 -13.59
N ALA A 276 11.62 -4.37 -12.89
CA ALA A 276 10.44 -4.45 -12.01
C ALA A 276 10.44 -3.34 -10.94
N THR A 277 11.60 -3.05 -10.33
CA THR A 277 11.76 -1.94 -9.39
C THR A 277 11.45 -0.59 -10.05
N ALA A 278 11.91 -0.39 -11.29
CA ALA A 278 11.66 0.83 -12.06
C ALA A 278 10.17 0.98 -12.38
N MET A 279 9.52 -0.07 -12.88
CA MET A 279 8.09 -0.11 -13.18
C MET A 279 7.21 0.25 -11.96
N ILE A 280 7.52 -0.32 -10.80
CA ILE A 280 6.82 0.00 -9.54
C ILE A 280 7.01 1.46 -9.13
N ARG A 281 8.19 2.04 -9.34
CA ARG A 281 8.47 3.47 -9.07
C ARG A 281 7.78 4.40 -10.06
N CYS A 282 7.50 3.94 -11.27
CA CYS A 282 6.76 4.68 -12.30
C CYS A 282 5.25 4.55 -12.13
N GLY A 283 4.81 3.48 -11.46
CA GLY A 283 3.40 3.17 -11.22
C GLY A 283 2.76 2.46 -12.41
N VAL A 284 3.50 1.54 -13.05
CA VAL A 284 2.94 0.54 -13.96
C VAL A 284 1.89 -0.29 -13.23
N ASP A 285 0.77 -0.57 -13.88
CA ASP A 285 -0.38 -1.23 -13.27
C ASP A 285 -0.24 -2.74 -13.23
N VAL A 286 0.34 -3.33 -14.29
CA VAL A 286 0.52 -4.78 -14.42
C VAL A 286 1.95 -5.09 -14.85
N ILE A 287 2.63 -5.94 -14.08
CA ILE A 287 3.98 -6.44 -14.37
C ILE A 287 3.90 -7.96 -14.43
N GLY A 288 3.98 -8.52 -15.64
CA GLY A 288 3.89 -9.95 -15.92
C GLY A 288 5.22 -10.63 -15.88
N PHE A 289 5.35 -11.60 -14.98
CA PHE A 289 6.50 -12.46 -14.90
C PHE A 289 6.21 -13.78 -15.61
N ASP A 290 7.21 -14.28 -16.34
CA ASP A 290 7.34 -15.69 -16.67
C ASP A 290 8.30 -16.37 -15.69
N GLN A 291 8.31 -17.69 -15.68
CA GLN A 291 9.21 -18.56 -14.95
C GLN A 291 9.23 -18.29 -13.45
N LEU A 292 8.08 -17.94 -12.86
CA LEU A 292 8.03 -17.56 -11.45
C LEU A 292 8.46 -18.74 -10.55
N LEU A 293 9.34 -18.45 -9.60
CA LEU A 293 9.78 -19.37 -8.55
C LEU A 293 9.39 -18.86 -7.15
N PRO A 294 9.27 -19.75 -6.14
CA PRO A 294 8.92 -19.37 -4.77
C PRO A 294 9.79 -18.26 -4.15
N ASP A 295 11.09 -18.23 -4.47
CA ASP A 295 12.09 -17.31 -3.94
C ASP A 295 12.56 -16.27 -4.98
N ASP A 296 11.76 -16.06 -6.03
CA ASP A 296 12.11 -15.20 -7.16
C ASP A 296 12.52 -13.78 -6.70
N PRO A 297 13.72 -13.30 -7.10
CA PRO A 297 14.21 -11.99 -6.68
C PRO A 297 13.34 -10.82 -7.19
N ARG A 298 12.53 -11.02 -8.23
CA ARG A 298 11.59 -10.02 -8.77
C ARG A 298 10.41 -9.78 -7.83
N LEU A 299 9.96 -10.80 -7.09
CA LEU A 299 8.97 -10.63 -6.02
C LEU A 299 9.51 -9.72 -4.90
N THR A 300 10.79 -9.88 -4.54
CA THR A 300 11.46 -8.94 -3.62
C THR A 300 11.52 -7.53 -4.23
N ALA A 301 11.82 -7.42 -5.52
CA ALA A 301 12.00 -6.14 -6.21
C ALA A 301 10.72 -5.29 -6.27
N VAL A 302 9.55 -5.94 -6.34
CA VAL A 302 8.25 -5.24 -6.32
C VAL A 302 7.77 -4.86 -4.92
N VAL A 303 8.47 -5.31 -3.86
CA VAL A 303 8.30 -4.72 -2.53
C VAL A 303 8.87 -3.30 -2.57
N TRP A 304 8.01 -2.28 -2.43
CA TRP A 304 8.38 -0.87 -2.39
C TRP A 304 8.35 -0.25 -0.98
N SER A 305 7.77 -0.96 -0.01
CA SER A 305 7.57 -0.50 1.38
C SER A 305 8.71 -0.88 2.35
N TRP A 306 8.49 -1.86 3.22
CA TRP A 306 9.38 -2.31 4.29
C TRP A 306 10.74 -2.76 3.78
N ALA A 307 11.83 -2.42 4.46
CA ALA A 307 13.17 -2.94 4.16
C ALA A 307 13.27 -4.44 4.50
N PRO A 308 14.24 -5.19 3.92
CA PRO A 308 14.55 -6.56 4.36
C PRO A 308 14.64 -6.68 5.89
N GLY A 309 13.96 -7.68 6.45
CA GLY A 309 13.88 -7.93 7.90
C GLY A 309 12.90 -7.03 8.67
N GLU A 310 12.18 -6.12 8.00
CA GLU A 310 11.18 -5.25 8.62
C GLU A 310 9.75 -5.69 8.28
N PRO A 311 8.72 -5.29 9.05
CA PRO A 311 8.78 -4.52 10.31
C PRO A 311 9.34 -5.33 11.49
N GLY A 312 10.32 -4.76 12.19
CA GLY A 312 10.82 -5.25 13.49
C GLY A 312 9.95 -4.90 14.71
N SER A 313 10.59 -4.68 15.86
CA SER A 313 9.92 -4.48 17.15
C SER A 313 9.29 -3.10 17.35
N GLY A 314 9.59 -2.12 16.49
CA GLY A 314 8.99 -0.79 16.55
C GLY A 314 7.50 -0.77 16.18
N SER A 315 6.78 0.24 16.66
CA SER A 315 5.33 0.39 16.40
C SER A 315 4.97 1.54 15.46
N CYS A 316 5.94 2.31 14.99
CA CYS A 316 5.73 3.41 14.05
C CYS A 316 6.60 3.24 12.80
N ALA A 317 6.01 3.42 11.62
CA ALA A 317 6.70 3.26 10.34
C ALA A 317 7.46 4.54 9.96
N LEU A 318 8.72 4.37 9.58
CA LEU A 318 9.63 5.43 9.18
C LEU A 318 10.20 5.12 7.80
N GLN A 319 10.09 6.05 6.86
CA GLN A 319 10.77 5.93 5.57
C GLN A 319 12.20 6.51 5.67
N ARG A 320 13.20 5.72 5.23
CA ARG A 320 14.61 6.14 5.11
C ARG A 320 14.87 6.83 3.76
N SER A 321 16.05 7.42 3.58
CA SER A 321 16.46 8.12 2.34
C SER A 321 16.36 7.27 1.06
N GLY A 322 16.55 5.96 1.17
CA GLY A 322 16.37 5.00 0.06
C GLY A 322 14.92 4.72 -0.32
N GLY A 323 13.93 5.25 0.42
CA GLY A 323 12.50 5.01 0.19
C GLY A 323 11.93 3.79 0.93
N ARG A 324 12.79 2.92 1.47
CA ARG A 324 12.39 1.74 2.27
C ARG A 324 11.95 2.11 3.68
N TRP A 325 11.05 1.32 4.24
CA TRP A 325 10.45 1.57 5.54
C TRP A 325 11.05 0.69 6.62
N VAL A 326 11.16 1.25 7.81
CA VAL A 326 11.58 0.54 9.01
C VAL A 326 10.65 0.85 10.15
N SER A 327 10.52 -0.08 11.09
CA SER A 327 9.75 0.12 12.30
C SER A 327 10.64 0.75 13.36
N ARG A 328 10.13 1.76 14.08
CA ARG A 328 10.87 2.44 15.14
C ARG A 328 10.00 2.73 16.36
N PRO A 329 10.61 2.85 17.57
CA PRO A 329 9.97 3.46 18.72
C PRO A 329 9.31 4.80 18.36
N CYS A 330 8.00 4.91 18.65
CA CYS A 330 7.21 6.08 18.27
C CYS A 330 7.65 7.41 18.94
N GLY A 331 8.47 7.32 20.00
CA GLY A 331 9.04 8.46 20.71
C GLY A 331 10.21 9.14 19.98
N GLU A 332 10.84 8.46 19.02
CA GLU A 332 11.93 9.04 18.23
C GLU A 332 11.48 10.27 17.43
N ARG A 333 12.41 11.15 17.08
CA ARG A 333 12.10 12.44 16.45
C ARG A 333 12.54 12.47 15.01
N HIS A 334 11.57 12.51 14.10
CA HIS A 334 11.83 12.57 12.66
C HIS A 334 11.01 13.66 11.97
N ARG A 335 11.37 13.97 10.72
CA ARG A 335 10.53 14.79 9.84
C ARG A 335 9.22 14.03 9.57
N VAL A 336 8.24 14.65 8.91
CA VAL A 336 6.91 14.05 8.72
C VAL A 336 6.56 14.03 7.23
N ALA A 337 6.02 12.93 6.75
CA ALA A 337 5.40 12.85 5.43
C ALA A 337 4.00 13.47 5.49
N CYS A 338 3.84 14.67 4.92
CA CYS A 338 2.56 15.33 4.79
C CYS A 338 2.02 15.21 3.37
N ARG A 339 0.78 14.76 3.19
CA ARG A 339 0.13 14.67 1.88
C ARG A 339 -0.99 15.70 1.77
N ASP A 340 -1.03 16.40 0.65
CA ASP A 340 -2.17 17.21 0.22
C ASP A 340 -3.11 16.35 -0.63
N ARG A 341 -4.43 16.56 -0.53
CA ARG A 341 -5.42 15.77 -1.29
C ARG A 341 -5.30 15.95 -2.82
N GLY A 342 -4.64 16.99 -3.32
CA GLY A 342 -4.42 17.20 -4.76
C GLY A 342 -3.00 17.62 -5.18
N LEU A 343 -2.11 17.99 -4.25
CA LEU A 343 -0.83 18.65 -4.57
C LEU A 343 0.45 17.85 -4.21
N GLY A 344 0.34 16.54 -4.01
CA GLY A 344 1.49 15.66 -3.75
C GLY A 344 2.05 15.73 -2.32
N TRP A 345 3.30 15.26 -2.15
CA TRP A 345 3.97 15.13 -0.86
C TRP A 345 4.72 16.40 -0.45
N ARG A 346 4.70 16.69 0.86
CA ARG A 346 5.45 17.77 1.50
C ARG A 346 6.17 17.24 2.74
N VAL A 347 7.43 17.62 2.90
CA VAL A 347 8.24 17.26 4.06
C VAL A 347 8.67 18.54 4.79
N PRO A 348 7.86 19.04 5.74
CA PRO A 348 8.15 20.29 6.46
C PRO A 348 9.43 20.20 7.31
N LYS A 349 10.02 21.36 7.61
CA LYS A 349 11.17 21.48 8.53
C LYS A 349 10.80 21.10 9.97
N GLY A 350 11.80 20.64 10.71
CA GLY A 350 11.69 20.24 12.12
C GLY A 350 11.36 18.77 12.31
N THR A 351 11.68 18.22 13.48
CA THR A 351 11.45 16.82 13.83
C THR A 351 10.53 16.69 15.04
N VAL A 352 9.75 15.60 15.09
CA VAL A 352 8.74 15.35 16.13
C VAL A 352 8.58 13.86 16.42
N PRO A 353 8.09 13.48 17.62
CA PRO A 353 7.55 12.15 17.88
C PRO A 353 6.39 11.82 16.94
N ALA A 354 6.15 10.54 16.69
CA ALA A 354 5.13 10.11 15.73
C ALA A 354 3.71 10.61 16.10
N ALA A 355 3.35 10.61 17.39
CA ALA A 355 2.06 11.12 17.87
C ALA A 355 1.85 12.62 17.57
N SER A 356 2.96 13.38 17.48
CA SER A 356 2.98 14.80 17.21
C SER A 356 3.01 15.13 15.71
N ALA A 357 3.17 14.13 14.82
CA ALA A 357 3.33 14.31 13.38
C ALA A 357 2.33 15.30 12.73
N PRO A 358 1.02 15.27 13.06
CA PRO A 358 0.03 16.14 12.41
C PRO A 358 0.30 17.63 12.60
N ARG A 359 1.01 18.03 13.67
CA ARG A 359 1.30 19.45 13.91
C ARG A 359 2.30 20.05 12.92
N LEU A 360 3.17 19.22 12.34
CA LEU A 360 4.11 19.67 11.30
C LEU A 360 3.42 19.82 9.95
N CYS A 361 2.36 19.04 9.71
CA CYS A 361 1.44 19.27 8.60
C CYS A 361 0.56 20.48 8.93
N ALA A 362 1.13 21.70 8.89
CA ALA A 362 0.57 22.92 9.46
C ALA A 362 -0.69 23.51 8.78
N SER A 363 -1.53 22.68 8.15
CA SER A 363 -2.77 23.03 7.47
C SER A 363 -3.78 21.88 7.57
N PRO A 364 -5.08 22.13 7.75
CA PRO A 364 -6.11 21.09 7.69
C PRO A 364 -6.20 20.40 6.31
N ARG A 365 -5.70 21.06 5.26
CA ARG A 365 -5.63 20.48 3.90
C ARG A 365 -4.57 19.38 3.79
N LEU A 366 -3.57 19.41 4.66
CA LEU A 366 -2.51 18.41 4.71
C LEU A 366 -2.85 17.35 5.76
N ARG A 367 -2.39 16.13 5.53
CA ARG A 367 -2.47 15.03 6.50
C ARG A 367 -1.08 14.44 6.72
N SER A 368 -0.74 14.09 7.96
CA SER A 368 0.37 13.14 8.16
C SER A 368 -0.08 11.81 7.57
N ALA A 369 0.60 11.33 6.55
CA ALA A 369 0.05 10.32 5.64
C ALA A 369 1.08 9.22 5.34
N VAL A 370 0.63 8.15 4.69
CA VAL A 370 1.47 7.02 4.24
C VAL A 370 1.26 6.79 2.74
N PRO A 371 2.32 6.52 1.96
CA PRO A 371 2.17 6.07 0.58
C PRO A 371 1.34 4.79 0.49
N ARG A 372 0.43 4.73 -0.49
CA ARG A 372 -0.39 3.53 -0.75
C ARG A 372 0.16 2.69 -1.90
N THR A 373 1.17 3.20 -2.64
CA THR A 373 1.70 2.59 -3.87
C THR A 373 3.19 2.88 -3.99
N GLY A 374 3.91 2.09 -4.80
CA GLY A 374 5.33 2.32 -5.09
C GLY A 374 5.61 3.67 -5.71
N TYR A 375 4.80 4.09 -6.68
CA TYR A 375 4.86 5.45 -7.26
C TYR A 375 4.63 6.53 -6.19
N GLY A 376 3.64 6.34 -5.32
CA GLY A 376 3.40 7.25 -4.20
C GLY A 376 4.61 7.34 -3.25
N GLY A 377 5.29 6.22 -3.01
CA GLY A 377 6.53 6.16 -2.22
C GLY A 377 7.69 6.87 -2.90
N GLN A 378 7.84 6.69 -4.22
CA GLN A 378 8.85 7.37 -5.01
C GLN A 378 8.65 8.89 -5.01
N LEU A 379 7.40 9.38 -5.14
CA LEU A 379 7.10 10.81 -5.01
C LEU A 379 7.42 11.35 -3.60
N LEU A 380 7.17 10.58 -2.55
CA LEU A 380 7.56 10.96 -1.19
C LEU A 380 9.08 11.03 -1.05
N ARG A 381 9.81 10.05 -1.63
CA ARG A 381 11.28 10.04 -1.65
C ARG A 381 11.84 11.29 -2.32
N VAL A 382 11.28 11.71 -3.48
CA VAL A 382 11.67 12.96 -4.14
C VAL A 382 11.41 14.18 -3.25
N ALA A 383 10.23 14.26 -2.60
CA ALA A 383 9.91 15.35 -1.68
C ALA A 383 10.83 15.36 -0.44
N GLN A 384 11.24 14.19 0.04
CA GLN A 384 12.17 14.00 1.15
C GLN A 384 13.59 14.46 0.79
N GLN A 385 14.08 14.10 -0.40
CA GLN A 385 15.38 14.55 -0.93
C GLN A 385 15.42 16.07 -1.07
N ARG A 386 14.41 16.67 -1.71
CA ARG A 386 14.28 18.14 -1.83
C ARG A 386 14.26 18.86 -0.48
N ALA A 387 13.78 18.19 0.57
CA ALA A 387 13.72 18.75 1.93
C ALA A 387 14.97 18.49 2.79
N GLY A 388 15.99 17.80 2.24
CA GLY A 388 17.21 17.41 2.95
C GLY A 388 16.93 16.54 4.18
N ALA A 389 15.95 15.63 4.08
CA ALA A 389 15.50 14.82 5.22
C ALA A 389 16.03 13.38 5.14
N ALA A 390 16.83 12.96 6.12
CA ALA A 390 17.34 11.59 6.19
C ALA A 390 16.22 10.55 6.39
N SER A 391 15.15 10.94 7.10
CA SER A 391 14.01 10.07 7.38
C SER A 391 12.73 10.85 7.65
N VAL A 392 11.58 10.22 7.38
CA VAL A 392 10.25 10.80 7.59
C VAL A 392 9.29 9.80 8.23
N TRP A 393 8.55 10.26 9.25
CA TRP A 393 7.44 9.51 9.82
C TRP A 393 6.33 9.35 8.80
N LEU A 394 5.81 8.13 8.70
CA LEU A 394 4.64 7.78 7.92
C LEU A 394 3.41 7.71 8.83
N GLY A 395 2.24 8.01 8.27
CA GLY A 395 0.94 7.80 8.92
C GLY A 395 0.56 6.32 8.99
N TYR A 396 1.45 5.45 9.49
CA TYR A 396 1.26 4.00 9.56
C TYR A 396 1.89 3.46 10.85
N ARG A 397 1.11 2.72 11.63
CA ARG A 397 1.52 2.26 12.97
C ARG A 397 0.97 0.87 13.28
N ARG A 398 1.66 0.14 14.15
CA ARG A 398 1.17 -1.10 14.73
C ARG A 398 0.30 -0.80 15.95
N ALA A 399 -0.88 -1.41 16.02
CA ALA A 399 -1.78 -1.35 17.17
C ALA A 399 -2.60 -2.64 17.22
N GLY A 400 -2.68 -3.28 18.39
CA GLY A 400 -3.31 -4.60 18.52
C GLY A 400 -2.65 -5.65 17.62
N GLY A 401 -1.32 -5.63 17.51
CA GLY A 401 -0.54 -6.56 16.67
C GLY A 401 -0.56 -6.26 15.16
N THR A 402 -1.52 -5.48 14.66
CA THR A 402 -1.69 -5.24 13.23
C THR A 402 -1.21 -3.85 12.81
N TRP A 403 -0.64 -3.76 11.60
CA TRP A 403 -0.25 -2.49 11.02
C TRP A 403 -1.43 -1.82 10.32
N GLN A 404 -1.77 -0.61 10.76
CA GLN A 404 -2.91 0.14 10.24
C GLN A 404 -2.56 1.60 9.98
N ARG A 405 -3.31 2.21 9.07
CA ARG A 405 -3.23 3.64 8.80
C ARG A 405 -3.48 4.43 10.08
N TYR A 406 -2.67 5.46 10.26
CA TYR A 406 -2.80 6.44 11.32
C TYR A 406 -2.66 7.84 10.76
N GLU A 407 -3.45 8.11 9.73
CA GLU A 407 -3.42 9.38 9.02
C GLU A 407 -4.27 10.42 9.72
N ARG A 408 -3.70 11.58 10.00
CA ARG A 408 -4.36 12.61 10.81
C ARG A 408 -4.28 13.95 10.12
N ALA A 409 -5.40 14.67 10.16
CA ALA A 409 -5.48 16.03 9.65
C ALA A 409 -4.46 16.92 10.36
N GLY A 410 -3.73 17.62 9.53
CA GLY A 410 -2.82 18.66 9.95
C GLY A 410 -3.54 19.79 10.66
N CYS A 411 -2.80 20.56 11.46
CA CYS A 411 -3.43 21.66 12.17
C CYS A 411 -2.55 22.87 12.35
N GLY A 412 -3.22 24.02 12.36
CA GLY A 412 -2.64 25.27 12.82
C GLY A 412 -2.65 25.39 14.35
N PRO A 413 -1.94 26.40 14.87
CA PRO A 413 -2.05 26.80 16.25
C PRO A 413 -3.44 27.36 16.54
N ARG A 414 -3.99 27.01 17.72
CA ARG A 414 -5.21 27.59 18.28
C ARG A 414 -4.92 28.26 19.61
N LEU A 415 -5.62 29.35 19.88
CA LEU A 415 -5.69 29.89 21.23
C LEU A 415 -6.64 29.02 22.04
N ALA A 416 -6.14 28.36 23.09
CA ALA A 416 -7.00 27.70 24.05
C ALA A 416 -7.76 28.77 24.83
N GLN A 417 -9.08 28.86 24.62
CA GLN A 417 -9.90 29.81 25.36
C GLN A 417 -9.94 29.42 26.84
N PRO A 418 -9.66 30.34 27.77
CA PRO A 418 -9.81 30.06 29.18
C PRO A 418 -11.30 29.90 29.53
N ARG A 419 -11.66 28.91 30.35
CA ARG A 419 -13.04 28.69 30.85
C ARG A 419 -13.56 29.88 31.68
N ARG A 420 -12.66 30.65 32.30
CA ARG A 420 -12.98 31.85 33.10
C ARG A 420 -12.40 33.11 32.45
N ARG A 421 -13.17 34.20 32.45
CA ARG A 421 -12.72 35.52 31.96
C ARG A 421 -11.68 36.12 32.93
N TRP A 422 -10.65 36.78 32.41
CA TRP A 422 -9.56 37.33 33.22
C TRP A 422 -9.92 38.68 33.86
N PRO A 423 -9.62 38.92 35.15
CA PRO A 423 -9.93 40.17 35.83
C PRO A 423 -9.02 41.31 35.39
N VAL A 424 -9.58 42.52 35.35
CA VAL A 424 -8.85 43.78 35.23
C VAL A 424 -8.77 44.42 36.62
N ARG A 425 -7.56 44.75 37.09
CA ARG A 425 -7.33 45.44 38.37
C ARG A 425 -6.46 46.66 38.13
N ASN A 426 -6.90 47.82 38.61
CA ASN A 426 -6.21 49.11 38.50
C ASN A 426 -5.79 49.42 37.05
N GLY A 427 -6.73 49.28 36.09
CA GLY A 427 -6.46 49.54 34.67
C GLY A 427 -5.55 48.52 33.97
N VAL A 428 -5.14 47.43 34.64
CA VAL A 428 -4.24 46.42 34.07
C VAL A 428 -4.94 45.06 33.97
N ALA A 429 -5.03 44.54 32.75
CA ALA A 429 -5.45 43.17 32.47
C ALA A 429 -4.27 42.21 32.70
N ARG A 430 -4.46 41.20 33.56
CA ARG A 430 -3.45 40.16 33.85
C ARG A 430 -3.95 38.80 33.38
N PHE A 431 -3.28 38.19 32.40
CA PHE A 431 -3.73 36.92 31.82
C PHE A 431 -2.59 36.10 31.20
N ARG A 432 -2.85 34.82 30.95
CA ARG A 432 -1.94 33.93 30.21
C ARG A 432 -2.53 33.59 28.85
N VAL A 433 -1.74 33.79 27.79
CA VAL A 433 -2.11 33.36 26.42
C VAL A 433 -1.66 31.92 26.23
N ARG A 434 -2.60 30.97 26.23
CA ARG A 434 -2.32 29.54 26.09
C ARG A 434 -2.47 29.11 24.62
N LEU A 435 -1.37 29.11 23.86
CA LEU A 435 -1.38 28.63 22.47
C LEU A 435 -1.14 27.12 22.45
N ARG A 436 -1.99 26.37 21.74
CA ARG A 436 -1.85 24.91 21.60
C ARG A 436 -2.08 24.48 20.16
N PHE A 437 -1.59 23.33 19.76
CA PHE A 437 -1.97 22.73 18.47
C PHE A 437 -3.37 22.14 18.57
N ALA A 438 -4.21 22.36 17.55
CA ALA A 438 -5.60 21.87 17.60
C ALA A 438 -5.69 20.34 17.60
N CYS A 439 -4.86 19.70 16.78
CA CYS A 439 -4.83 18.27 16.52
C CYS A 439 -4.14 17.44 17.62
N THR A 440 -3.16 18.00 18.34
CA THR A 440 -2.40 17.24 19.36
C THR A 440 -2.59 17.79 20.77
N GLY A 441 -3.11 19.01 20.92
CA GLY A 441 -3.22 19.67 22.22
C GLY A 441 -1.88 20.14 22.81
N GLU A 442 -0.74 19.82 22.19
CA GLU A 442 0.59 20.21 22.65
C GLU A 442 0.72 21.73 22.81
N ARG A 443 1.52 22.14 23.80
CA ARG A 443 1.80 23.56 24.07
C ARG A 443 2.65 24.16 22.95
N LEU A 444 2.22 25.29 22.41
CA LEU A 444 3.00 26.07 21.46
C LEU A 444 3.67 27.25 22.18
N HIS A 445 4.97 27.14 22.42
CA HIS A 445 5.77 28.22 22.99
C HIS A 445 6.22 29.22 21.91
N ARG A 446 5.64 30.42 21.92
CA ARG A 446 5.95 31.49 20.95
C ARG A 446 5.97 32.86 21.60
N ARG A 447 6.77 33.75 21.00
CA ARG A 447 6.66 35.21 21.23
C ARG A 447 5.30 35.67 20.71
N ILE A 448 4.65 36.51 21.49
CA ILE A 448 3.34 37.08 21.20
C ILE A 448 3.40 38.59 21.35
N VAL A 449 2.53 39.28 20.63
CA VAL A 449 2.30 40.72 20.77
C VAL A 449 0.82 40.91 21.06
N VAL A 450 0.50 41.52 22.19
CA VAL A 450 -0.87 41.90 22.54
C VAL A 450 -1.06 43.37 22.25
N ARG A 451 -2.06 43.70 21.42
CA ARG A 451 -2.50 45.08 21.21
C ARG A 451 -3.54 45.43 22.27
N GLY A 452 -3.14 46.27 23.22
CA GLY A 452 -4.04 47.00 24.11
C GLY A 452 -4.51 48.31 23.47
N ASP A 453 -5.30 49.09 24.22
CA ASP A 453 -5.94 50.31 23.71
C ASP A 453 -4.95 51.46 23.50
N LYS A 454 -3.86 51.48 24.27
CA LYS A 454 -2.84 52.55 24.23
C LYS A 454 -1.45 52.07 23.81
N ARG A 455 -1.11 50.79 23.98
CA ARG A 455 0.24 50.24 23.76
C ARG A 455 0.25 48.81 23.24
N LEU A 456 1.32 48.45 22.55
CA LEU A 456 1.66 47.07 22.18
C LEU A 456 2.52 46.44 23.29
N VAL A 457 2.08 45.31 23.84
CA VAL A 457 2.83 44.57 24.87
C VAL A 457 3.40 43.30 24.26
N ARG A 458 4.73 43.13 24.34
CA ARG A 458 5.41 41.90 23.94
C ARG A 458 5.40 40.90 25.09
N GLY A 459 5.27 39.62 24.79
CA GLY A 459 5.29 38.56 25.80
C GLY A 459 5.58 37.18 25.21
N ARG A 460 5.43 36.15 26.03
CA ARG A 460 5.50 34.74 25.62
C ARG A 460 4.21 34.02 25.95
N SER A 461 3.77 33.11 25.09
CA SER A 461 2.66 32.20 25.40
C SER A 461 2.95 31.42 26.69
N PHE A 462 1.91 31.11 27.45
CA PHE A 462 1.92 30.48 28.78
C PHE A 462 2.53 31.32 29.92
N ALA A 463 3.31 32.37 29.61
CA ALA A 463 3.74 33.36 30.61
C ALA A 463 2.59 34.32 30.97
N LEU A 464 2.66 34.90 32.17
CA LEU A 464 1.74 35.96 32.59
C LEU A 464 2.05 37.23 31.78
N VAL A 465 1.02 37.83 31.18
CA VAL A 465 1.10 39.09 30.45
C VAL A 465 0.29 40.14 31.19
N LYS A 466 0.88 41.33 31.36
CA LYS A 466 0.24 42.50 31.98
C LYS A 466 0.01 43.54 30.88
N VAL A 467 -1.25 43.90 30.63
CA VAL A 467 -1.62 44.83 29.53
C VAL A 467 -2.44 45.97 30.10
N PRO A 468 -1.98 47.23 30.00
CA PRO A 468 -2.80 48.40 30.33
C PRO A 468 -4.00 48.50 29.38
N VAL A 469 -5.20 48.73 29.93
CA VAL A 469 -6.48 48.80 29.21
C VAL A 469 -7.35 49.93 29.72
N ARG A 470 -8.19 50.51 28.86
CA ARG A 470 -9.19 51.51 29.24
C ARG A 470 -10.35 50.86 30.02
N ARG A 471 -11.09 51.68 30.77
CA ARG A 471 -12.35 51.25 31.40
C ARG A 471 -13.31 50.78 30.29
N GLY A 472 -13.96 49.63 30.49
CA GLY A 472 -14.89 49.06 29.50
C GLY A 472 -14.27 48.12 28.46
N THR A 473 -12.94 47.97 28.38
CA THR A 473 -12.30 47.08 27.39
C THR A 473 -12.66 45.61 27.61
N ARG A 474 -13.35 45.00 26.62
CA ARG A 474 -13.85 43.61 26.69
C ARG A 474 -12.96 42.60 25.95
N ARG A 475 -12.15 43.05 24.99
CA ARG A 475 -11.40 42.17 24.07
C ARG A 475 -10.02 42.73 23.79
N LEU A 476 -9.02 41.85 23.77
CA LEU A 476 -7.65 42.17 23.36
C LEU A 476 -7.23 41.33 22.15
N ARG A 477 -6.55 41.94 21.18
CA ARG A 477 -6.04 41.24 20.00
C ARG A 477 -4.62 40.75 20.26
N VAL A 478 -4.40 39.45 20.11
CA VAL A 478 -3.08 38.80 20.20
C VAL A 478 -2.59 38.48 18.80
N ARG A 479 -1.34 38.82 18.52
CA ARG A 479 -0.64 38.52 17.26
C ARG A 479 0.57 37.65 17.56
N TYR A 480 0.84 36.68 16.69
CA TYR A 480 2.02 35.81 16.79
C TYR A 480 2.41 35.28 15.40
N ARG A 481 3.62 34.75 15.26
CA ARG A 481 4.08 34.11 14.01
C ARG A 481 4.21 32.60 14.19
N TYR A 482 3.77 31.84 13.18
CA TYR A 482 3.94 30.40 13.09
C TYR A 482 3.95 29.95 11.62
N GLY A 483 4.92 29.10 11.24
CA GLY A 483 5.06 28.60 9.87
C GLY A 483 5.24 29.71 8.83
N GLY A 484 6.02 30.75 9.15
CA GLY A 484 6.22 31.93 8.28
C GLY A 484 5.03 32.90 8.22
N ARG A 485 3.85 32.51 8.70
CA ARG A 485 2.61 33.31 8.64
C ARG A 485 2.33 34.05 9.95
N ARG A 486 1.66 35.20 9.85
CA ARG A 486 1.13 35.96 11.00
C ARG A 486 -0.26 35.44 11.35
N HIS A 487 -0.47 35.12 12.63
CA HIS A 487 -1.73 34.65 13.18
C HIS A 487 -2.31 35.70 14.13
N ARG A 488 -3.63 35.76 14.21
CA ARG A 488 -4.38 36.65 15.09
C ARG A 488 -5.32 35.83 15.97
N ALA A 489 -5.47 36.23 17.23
CA ALA A 489 -6.42 35.65 18.16
C ALA A 489 -7.00 36.74 19.07
N THR A 490 -8.08 36.42 19.78
CA THR A 490 -8.73 37.36 20.69
C THR A 490 -8.83 36.77 22.09
N VAL A 491 -8.43 37.57 23.10
CA VAL A 491 -8.64 37.27 24.51
C VAL A 491 -9.83 38.09 25.01
N ARG A 492 -10.76 37.44 25.71
CA ARG A 492 -11.91 38.10 26.35
C ARG A 492 -11.59 38.41 27.80
N LEU A 493 -11.90 39.63 28.24
CA LEU A 493 -11.69 40.11 29.61
C LEU A 493 -13.01 40.07 30.41
N ARG A 494 -12.91 39.90 31.74
CA ARG A 494 -14.04 40.06 32.66
C ARG A 494 -14.10 41.53 33.04
N LEU A 495 -15.19 42.21 32.69
CA LEU A 495 -15.49 43.49 33.31
C LEU A 495 -15.87 43.22 34.77
N ARG A 496 -15.39 44.04 35.70
CA ARG A 496 -16.04 44.14 37.00
C ARG A 496 -17.47 44.62 36.72
N ARG A 497 -18.48 43.93 37.27
CA ARG A 497 -19.77 44.58 37.49
C ARG A 497 -19.46 45.75 38.41
N SER A 498 -19.89 46.95 38.04
CA SER A 498 -19.94 48.08 38.97
C SER A 498 -20.61 47.56 40.23
N ALA A 499 -19.93 47.66 41.36
CA ALA A 499 -20.62 47.63 42.65
C ALA A 499 -21.33 48.97 42.77
#